data_AF-A0A3D4R6R1-F1
#
_entry.id   AF-A0A3D4R6R1-F1
#
_cell.length_a   1.000
_cell.length_b   1.000
_cell.length_c   1.000
_cell.angle_alpha   90.00
_cell.angle_beta   90.00
_cell.angle_gamma   90.00
#
_symmetry.space_group_name_H-M   'P 1'
#
loop_
_entity.id
_entity.type
_entity.pdbx_description
1 polymer ?
#
loop_
_entity_poly.entity_id
_entity_poly.type
_entity_poly.pdbx_seq_one_letter_code
_entity_poly.pdbx_strand_id
1 'polypeptide(L)' 'MKVNLGLTRAARYSFAPNHFHYCGPEKQSDMQSYVALHQSDQGLQGILSEFATLYKYLAMIAYENNIRDP' A
#
# COMPACT_ATOMS: atom_id res chain seq x y z
N MET A 1 -4.52 -18.72 0.97
CA MET A 1 -3.54 -17.82 0.31
C MET A 1 -2.49 -17.43 1.34
N LYS A 2 -1.21 -17.31 0.94
CA LYS A 2 -0.17 -16.74 1.82
C LYS A 2 -0.32 -15.22 1.83
N VAL A 3 -0.27 -14.62 3.01
CA VAL A 3 -0.22 -13.16 3.16
C VAL A 3 1.10 -12.63 2.59
N ASN A 4 1.03 -11.62 1.74
CA ASN A 4 2.17 -10.87 1.22
C ASN A 4 2.46 -9.71 2.17
N LEU A 5 3.48 -9.90 3.01
CA LEU A 5 3.93 -8.94 4.01
C LEU A 5 4.27 -7.56 3.43
N GLY A 6 4.77 -7.49 2.20
CA GLY A 6 5.07 -6.23 1.51
C GLY A 6 3.80 -5.43 1.23
N LEU A 7 2.80 -6.07 0.63
CA LEU A 7 1.51 -5.44 0.34
C LEU A 7 0.78 -5.01 1.62
N THR A 8 0.78 -5.83 2.66
CA THR A 8 0.14 -5.48 3.94
C THR A 8 0.83 -4.30 4.63
N ARG A 9 2.17 -4.20 4.52
CA ARG A 9 2.91 -3.04 5.02
C ARG A 9 2.61 -1.78 4.21
N ALA A 10 2.62 -1.87 2.89
CA ALA A 10 2.27 -0.76 2.00
C ALA A 10 0.87 -0.24 2.33
N ALA A 11 -0.13 -1.12 2.44
CA ALA A 11 -1.49 -0.77 2.83
C ALA A 11 -1.56 -0.01 4.16
N ARG A 12 -0.83 -0.48 5.18
CA ARG A 12 -0.81 0.16 6.50
C ARG A 12 -0.29 1.60 6.44
N TYR A 13 0.76 1.86 5.65
CA TYR A 13 1.35 3.20 5.55
C TYR A 13 0.58 4.11 4.58
N SER A 14 -0.08 3.55 3.56
CA SER A 14 -0.90 4.29 2.61
C SER A 14 -2.30 4.63 3.15
N PHE A 15 -2.80 3.88 4.15
CA PHE A 15 -4.17 4.04 4.66
C PHE A 15 -4.44 5.42 5.25
N ALA A 16 -3.57 5.93 6.13
CA ALA A 16 -3.81 7.22 6.79
C ALA A 16 -4.01 8.39 5.80
N PRO A 17 -3.09 8.64 4.83
CA PRO A 17 -3.32 9.71 3.86
C PRO A 17 -4.48 9.42 2.89
N ASN A 18 -4.79 8.15 2.60
CA ASN A 18 -5.96 7.79 1.81
C ASN A 18 -7.28 8.08 2.53
N HIS A 19 -7.36 7.76 3.82
CA HIS A 19 -8.51 8.01 4.68
C HIS A 19 -8.88 9.50 4.76
N PHE A 20 -7.87 10.39 4.71
CA PHE A 20 -8.06 11.84 4.69
C PHE A 20 -8.14 12.44 3.27
N HIS A 21 -8.29 11.60 2.23
CA HIS A 21 -8.39 12.03 0.82
C HIS A 21 -7.18 12.82 0.30
N TYR A 22 -6.01 12.66 0.92
CA TYR A 22 -4.78 13.31 0.47
C TYR A 22 -4.07 12.56 -0.66
N CYS A 23 -4.26 11.23 -0.76
CA CYS A 23 -3.71 10.43 -1.86
C CYS A 23 -4.47 9.12 -2.12
N GLY A 24 -4.28 8.56 -3.31
CA GLY A 24 -4.88 7.29 -3.71
C GLY A 24 -6.33 7.40 -4.18
N PRO A 25 -6.98 6.26 -4.49
CA PRO A 25 -8.36 6.21 -4.98
C PRO A 25 -9.38 6.33 -3.84
N GLU A 26 -10.63 6.59 -4.20
CA GLU A 26 -11.81 6.59 -3.31
C GLU A 26 -12.21 5.16 -2.91
N LYS A 27 -11.34 4.46 -2.17
CA LYS A 27 -11.50 3.08 -1.70
C LYS A 27 -11.04 2.89 -0.25
N GLN A 28 -11.22 3.92 0.57
CA GLN A 28 -10.77 3.99 1.96
C GLN A 28 -11.36 2.87 2.83
N SER A 29 -12.66 2.58 2.66
CA SER A 29 -13.36 1.50 3.37
C SER A 29 -12.80 0.12 3.05
N ASP A 30 -12.48 -0.11 1.77
CA ASP A 30 -11.94 -1.38 1.29
C ASP A 30 -10.52 -1.56 1.84
N MET A 31 -9.70 -0.50 1.76
CA MET A 31 -8.34 -0.50 2.30
C MET A 31 -8.33 -0.69 3.82
N GLN A 32 -9.28 -0.08 4.56
CA GLN A 32 -9.44 -0.27 6.00
C GLN A 32 -9.61 -1.76 6.35
N SER A 33 -10.43 -2.48 5.57
CA SER A 33 -10.68 -3.91 5.77
C SER A 33 -9.41 -4.72 5.60
N TYR A 34 -8.61 -4.46 4.57
CA TYR A 34 -7.32 -5.14 4.37
C TYR A 34 -6.33 -4.87 5.50
N VAL A 35 -6.26 -3.61 5.99
CA VAL A 35 -5.38 -3.23 7.10
C VAL A 35 -5.81 -3.89 8.41
N ALA A 36 -7.11 -3.86 8.74
CA ALA A 36 -7.65 -4.42 9.97
C ALA A 36 -7.53 -5.96 10.03
N LEU A 37 -7.70 -6.64 8.91
CA LEU A 37 -7.64 -8.10 8.84
C LEU A 37 -6.23 -8.63 8.59
N HIS A 38 -5.24 -7.76 8.37
CA HIS A 38 -3.88 -8.13 7.93
C HIS A 38 -3.87 -9.06 6.70
N GLN A 39 -4.76 -8.79 5.75
CA GLN A 39 -4.91 -9.58 4.53
C GLN A 39 -4.28 -8.90 3.32
N SER A 40 -4.00 -9.70 2.30
CA SER A 40 -3.48 -9.22 1.03
C SER A 40 -3.88 -10.19 -0.08
N ASP A 41 -4.37 -9.65 -1.18
CA ASP A 41 -4.73 -10.39 -2.38
C ASP A 41 -4.58 -9.49 -3.62
N GLN A 42 -5.13 -9.94 -4.74
CA GLN A 42 -5.14 -9.18 -5.99
C GLN A 42 -5.99 -7.90 -5.90
N GLY A 43 -7.00 -7.87 -5.04
CA GLY A 43 -7.81 -6.68 -4.79
C GLY A 43 -6.98 -5.59 -4.13
N LEU A 44 -6.26 -5.93 -3.06
CA LEU A 44 -5.35 -4.99 -2.40
C LEU A 44 -4.25 -4.49 -3.36
N GLN A 45 -3.67 -5.38 -4.16
CA GLN A 45 -2.67 -5.01 -5.16
C GLN A 45 -3.25 -4.01 -6.18
N GLY A 46 -4.48 -4.24 -6.65
CA GLY A 46 -5.18 -3.31 -7.53
C GLY A 46 -5.31 -1.92 -6.91
N ILE A 47 -5.80 -1.83 -5.67
CA ILE A 47 -5.96 -0.54 -4.98
C ILE A 47 -4.63 0.20 -4.85
N LEU A 48 -3.57 -0.48 -4.41
CA LEU A 48 -2.25 0.13 -4.23
C LEU A 48 -1.63 0.62 -5.56
N SER A 49 -1.96 -0.03 -6.68
CA SER A 49 -1.49 0.38 -8.01
C SER A 49 -2.08 1.71 -8.49
N GLU A 50 -3.21 2.14 -7.93
CA GLU A 50 -3.87 3.41 -8.26
C GLU A 50 -3.20 4.63 -7.58
N PHE A 51 -2.25 4.40 -6.65
CA PHE A 51 -1.51 5.48 -6.01
C PHE A 51 -0.39 5.99 -6.93
N ALA A 52 -0.58 7.15 -7.54
CA ALA A 52 0.33 7.74 -8.53
C ALA A 52 1.81 7.90 -8.06
N THR A 53 2.04 8.11 -6.77
CA THR A 53 3.39 8.39 -6.22
C THR A 53 3.91 7.34 -5.26
N LEU A 54 3.09 6.37 -4.85
CA LEU A 54 3.45 5.40 -3.80
C LEU A 54 4.69 4.59 -4.17
N TYR A 55 4.67 3.92 -5.33
CA TYR A 55 5.79 3.10 -5.76
C TYR A 55 7.06 3.93 -5.98
N LYS A 56 6.94 5.17 -6.46
CA LYS A 56 8.10 6.07 -6.66
C LYS A 56 8.78 6.38 -5.33
N TYR A 57 8.01 6.67 -4.28
CA TYR A 57 8.57 6.90 -2.94
C TYR A 57 9.17 5.64 -2.33
N LEU A 58 8.53 4.49 -2.47
CA LEU A 58 9.08 3.21 -2.01
C LEU A 58 10.40 2.89 -2.70
N ALA A 59 10.46 3.04 -4.02
CA ALA A 59 11.68 2.82 -4.81
C ALA A 59 12.80 3.78 -4.40
N MET A 60 12.49 5.05 -4.18
CA MET A 60 13.46 6.04 -3.67
C MET A 60 13.97 5.65 -2.28
N ILE A 61 13.09 5.34 -1.33
CA ILE A 61 13.48 4.93 0.02
C ILE A 61 14.33 3.66 -0.03
N ALA A 62 13.94 2.67 -0.83
CA ALA A 62 14.68 1.43 -0.99
C ALA A 62 16.08 1.68 -1.55
N TYR A 63 16.21 2.52 -2.58
CA TYR A 63 17.49 2.94 -3.15
C TYR A 63 18.39 3.59 -2.10
N GLU A 64 17.89 4.60 -1.37
CA GLU A 64 18.66 5.31 -0.33
C GLU A 64 19.08 4.40 0.83
N ASN A 65 18.39 3.28 1.04
CA ASN A 65 18.67 2.32 2.09
C ASN A 65 19.36 1.03 1.60
N ASN A 66 19.84 0.98 0.36
CA ASN A 66 20.46 -0.20 -0.25
C ASN A 66 19.58 -1.47 -0.22
N ILE A 67 18.26 -1.29 -0.33
CA ILE A 67 17.27 -2.37 -0.42
C ILE A 67 16.98 -2.62 -1.90
N ARG A 68 17.16 -3.87 -2.34
CA ARG A 68 16.99 -4.26 -3.77
C ARG A 68 15.53 -4.33 -4.22
N ASP A 69 14.63 -4.71 -3.32
CA ASP A 69 13.21 -4.90 -3.60
C ASP A 69 12.39 -3.83 -2.85
N PRO A 70 11.81 -2.84 -3.56
CA PRO A 70 11.07 -1.72 -2.97
C PRO A 70 9.80 -2.09 -2.18
#